data_AF-A0A854QM14-F1
#
_entry.id   AF-A0A854QM14-F1
#
_cell.length_a   1.000
_cell.length_b   1.000
_cell.length_c   1.000
_cell.angle_alpha   90.00
_cell.angle_beta   90.00
_cell.angle_gamma   90.00
#
_symmetry.space_group_name_H-M   'P 1'
#
loop_
_entity.id
_entity.type
_entity.pdbx_description
1 polymer ?
#
loop_
_entity_poly.entity_id
_entity_poly.type
_entity_poly.pdbx_seq_one_letter_code
_entity_poly.pdbx_strand_id
1 'polypeptide(L)'
;MPSLPARLLARRTLAAPRIQPRAFHHASRSLAAPEPSLVPPPTALSALAARLSLRPSPALQSALLACLTHPSYTPAPEPHAAPEHAAPTAKETNELLATLGNSLLGLFASEHLSTIYPYLPTKPLQQAVTAYVGPASCLSVARSLGVAVQGGGNTGLPGLGAGSSSAGVAVRWSKTAVAERNWRDTKGEAAQGPLKVPVGKRFRKYIKEEDQDVTVQARRETHEDVVASAVRAFVGLIYQEQGIHAARAFTHAHFLSRALDLPSLITPINPMQVLSSVVSSHLSAAGVPASSSHTLIQPRLLASTGTASQAPLFLIGLFLPSGIKLAEGHGSSKAMAQHRAAVNALQSIFFMRGDQDSAQVLGIKGLGRPVGEFGEGLPSSAHEEWVFDDGKVVKGEEERSFEGVEWGGKEVLPGSRR
;
A
#
# COMPACT_ATOMS: atom_id res chain seq x y z
N MET A 1 49.12 84.95 18.25
CA MET A 1 48.57 84.89 19.62
C MET A 1 47.11 84.44 19.53
N PRO A 2 46.64 83.53 20.40
CA PRO A 2 46.37 82.15 19.97
C PRO A 2 45.06 81.56 20.55
N SER A 3 44.79 80.28 20.20
CA SER A 3 44.22 79.23 21.08
C SER A 3 42.69 79.29 21.34
N LEU A 4 41.89 78.21 21.48
CA LEU A 4 42.07 76.88 22.08
C LEU A 4 41.02 75.86 21.52
N PRO A 5 41.17 74.53 21.80
CA PRO A 5 40.36 73.44 21.25
C PRO A 5 39.37 72.77 22.25
N ALA A 6 38.41 71.99 21.73
CA ALA A 6 37.59 71.04 22.52
C ALA A 6 37.54 69.67 21.78
N ARG A 7 38.31 68.68 22.22
CA ARG A 7 37.92 67.54 23.08
C ARG A 7 36.77 66.67 22.52
N LEU A 8 37.12 65.55 21.90
CA LEU A 8 36.29 64.35 21.85
C LEU A 8 37.02 63.19 22.54
N LEU A 9 36.36 62.63 23.55
CA LEU A 9 36.78 61.50 24.36
C LEU A 9 36.58 60.19 23.60
N ALA A 10 37.66 59.48 23.31
CA ALA A 10 37.61 58.08 22.90
C ALA A 10 37.47 57.19 24.15
N ARG A 11 36.33 56.50 24.30
CA ARG A 11 36.18 55.41 25.26
C ARG A 11 36.79 54.14 24.68
N ARG A 12 37.88 53.69 25.30
CA ARG A 12 38.50 52.36 25.11
C ARG A 12 37.50 51.26 25.46
N THR A 13 37.27 50.32 24.54
CA THR A 13 36.71 49.00 24.85
C THR A 13 37.85 48.00 24.93
N LEU A 14 38.01 47.37 26.10
CA LEU A 14 38.98 46.29 26.33
C LEU A 14 38.39 45.00 25.75
N ALA A 15 39.07 44.39 24.77
CA ALA A 15 38.70 43.10 24.20
C ALA A 15 39.08 41.95 25.15
N ALA A 16 38.16 41.01 25.33
CA ALA A 16 38.34 39.83 26.18
C ALA A 16 39.42 38.87 25.63
N PRO A 17 40.17 38.15 26.49
CA PRO A 17 41.22 37.24 26.04
C PRO A 17 40.62 36.02 25.36
N ARG A 18 41.09 35.76 24.13
CA ARG A 18 40.67 34.64 23.29
C ARG A 18 41.36 33.36 23.79
N ILE A 19 40.65 32.55 24.55
CA ILE A 19 41.09 31.20 24.94
C ILE A 19 41.19 30.36 23.67
N GLN A 20 42.41 29.92 23.33
CA GLN A 20 42.62 29.02 22.19
C GLN A 20 42.04 27.64 22.54
N PRO A 21 41.14 27.06 21.72
CA PRO A 21 40.63 25.73 21.98
C PRO A 21 41.79 24.73 21.82
N ARG A 22 42.09 24.00 22.89
CA ARG A 22 42.97 22.82 22.80
C ARG A 22 42.34 21.87 21.80
N ALA A 23 43.07 21.58 20.72
CA ALA A 23 42.69 20.57 19.75
C ALA A 23 42.66 19.21 20.46
N PHE A 24 41.45 18.73 20.78
CA PHE A 24 41.26 17.32 21.06
C PHE A 24 41.53 16.59 19.75
N HIS A 25 42.63 15.84 19.68
CA HIS A 25 42.87 14.88 18.62
C HIS A 25 41.86 13.74 18.77
N HIS A 26 40.62 13.97 18.34
CA HIS A 26 39.78 12.87 17.91
C HIS A 26 40.42 12.34 16.64
N ALA A 27 41.15 11.24 16.77
CA ALA A 27 41.53 10.43 15.64
C ALA A 27 40.23 9.92 15.01
N SER A 28 39.62 10.72 14.14
CA SER A 28 38.60 10.26 13.21
C SER A 28 39.31 9.27 12.30
N ARG A 29 39.31 8.00 12.71
CA ARG A 29 39.62 6.88 11.84
C ARG A 29 38.68 7.05 10.66
N SER A 30 39.21 7.53 9.53
CA SER A 30 38.53 7.58 8.25
C SER A 30 38.25 6.12 7.87
N LEU A 31 37.17 5.57 8.44
CA LEU A 31 36.56 4.35 7.96
C LEU A 31 36.09 4.72 6.55
N ALA A 32 36.85 4.29 5.55
CA ALA A 32 36.36 4.25 4.18
C ALA A 32 34.94 3.66 4.23
N ALA A 33 33.99 4.30 3.54
CA ALA A 33 32.66 3.74 3.42
C ALA A 33 32.82 2.27 3.00
N PRO A 34 32.28 1.30 3.76
CA PRO A 34 32.46 -0.11 3.43
C PRO A 34 32.01 -0.29 1.98
N GLU A 35 32.82 -1.01 1.18
CA GLU A 35 32.37 -1.41 -0.15
C GLU A 35 30.98 -2.03 -0.01
N PRO A 36 30.03 -1.73 -0.91
CA PRO A 36 28.66 -2.21 -0.79
C PRO A 36 28.66 -3.73 -0.90
N SER A 37 28.75 -4.41 0.25
CA SER A 37 28.59 -5.85 0.32
C SER A 37 27.11 -6.13 0.04
N LEU A 38 26.87 -6.84 -1.06
CA LEU A 38 25.56 -7.35 -1.49
C LEU A 38 24.84 -8.17 -0.42
N VAL A 39 25.58 -8.72 0.53
CA VAL A 39 25.05 -9.42 1.69
C VAL A 39 24.85 -8.39 2.81
N PRO A 40 23.61 -8.19 3.29
CA PRO A 40 23.37 -7.32 4.43
C PRO A 40 24.09 -7.88 5.67
N PRO A 41 24.72 -7.03 6.51
CA PRO A 41 25.40 -7.50 7.71
C PRO A 41 24.39 -8.16 8.67
N PRO A 42 24.83 -9.15 9.47
CA PRO A 42 23.94 -9.89 10.38
C PRO A 42 23.28 -8.99 11.44
N THR A 43 23.93 -7.87 11.77
CA THR A 43 23.37 -6.82 12.65
C THR A 43 22.17 -6.14 12.02
N ALA A 44 22.21 -5.86 10.71
CA ALA A 44 21.09 -5.26 9.99
C ALA A 44 19.92 -6.25 9.86
N LEU A 45 20.20 -7.54 9.63
CA LEU A 45 19.17 -8.59 9.61
C LEU A 45 18.51 -8.77 10.98
N SER A 46 19.29 -8.72 12.07
CA SER A 46 18.75 -8.81 13.44
C SER A 46 17.91 -7.58 13.80
N ALA A 47 18.32 -6.38 13.36
CA ALA A 47 17.53 -5.17 13.54
C ALA A 47 16.21 -5.20 12.75
N LEU A 48 16.23 -5.75 11.53
CA LEU A 48 15.03 -5.96 10.73
C LEU A 48 14.10 -6.99 11.38
N ALA A 49 14.63 -8.11 11.88
CA ALA A 49 13.87 -9.11 12.62
C ALA A 49 13.13 -8.48 13.83
N ALA A 50 13.82 -7.66 14.62
CA ALA A 50 13.23 -6.96 15.75
C ALA A 50 12.11 -5.98 15.32
N ARG A 51 12.28 -5.28 14.18
CA ARG A 51 11.23 -4.41 13.63
C ARG A 51 10.01 -5.19 13.14
N LEU A 52 10.22 -6.42 12.67
CA LEU A 52 9.16 -7.36 12.33
C LEU A 52 8.63 -8.12 13.57
N SER A 53 9.00 -7.74 14.80
CA SER A 53 8.64 -8.43 16.05
C SER A 53 8.99 -9.93 16.07
N LEU A 54 9.93 -10.36 15.21
CA LEU A 54 10.40 -11.74 15.12
C LEU A 54 11.56 -11.95 16.10
N ARG A 55 11.59 -13.09 16.79
CA ARG A 55 12.70 -13.46 17.67
C ARG A 55 13.96 -13.73 16.81
N PRO A 56 15.10 -13.05 17.05
CA PRO A 56 16.30 -13.28 16.25
C PRO A 56 16.86 -14.68 16.52
N SER A 57 16.89 -15.52 15.48
CA SER A 57 17.53 -16.83 15.47
C SER A 57 18.41 -16.96 14.22
N PRO A 58 19.46 -17.80 14.22
CA PRO A 58 20.31 -17.96 13.03
C PRO A 58 19.55 -18.53 11.83
N ALA A 59 18.59 -19.44 12.06
CA ALA A 59 17.71 -19.97 11.02
C ALA A 59 16.77 -18.90 10.46
N LEU A 60 16.29 -17.99 11.31
CA LEU A 60 15.46 -16.87 10.88
C LEU A 60 16.27 -15.83 10.10
N GLN A 61 17.56 -15.66 10.41
CA GLN A 61 18.45 -14.80 9.62
C GLN A 61 18.63 -15.32 8.19
N SER A 62 18.75 -16.65 7.98
CA SER A 62 18.78 -17.22 6.64
C SER A 62 17.44 -17.07 5.93
N ALA A 63 16.31 -17.29 6.62
CA ALA A 63 14.98 -17.09 6.05
C ALA A 63 14.68 -15.62 5.68
N LEU A 64 15.13 -14.66 6.49
CA LEU A 64 15.05 -13.22 6.18
C LEU A 64 15.93 -12.85 5.00
N LEU A 65 17.12 -13.43 4.90
CA LEU A 65 17.97 -13.27 3.74
C LEU A 65 17.31 -13.85 2.48
N ALA A 66 16.61 -14.98 2.58
CA ALA A 66 15.80 -15.55 1.51
C ALA A 66 14.62 -14.64 1.12
N CYS A 67 13.97 -13.96 2.07
CA CYS A 67 12.94 -12.95 1.77
C CYS A 67 13.48 -11.76 0.97
N LEU A 68 14.74 -11.39 1.23
CA LEU A 68 15.45 -10.30 0.56
C LEU A 68 16.10 -10.72 -0.77
N THR A 69 16.06 -11.99 -1.17
CA THR A 69 16.59 -12.48 -2.46
C THR A 69 15.50 -12.62 -3.51
N HIS A 70 15.50 -11.72 -4.49
CA HIS A 70 14.61 -11.83 -5.65
C HIS A 70 15.09 -12.94 -6.60
N PRO A 71 14.20 -13.70 -7.29
CA PRO A 71 14.59 -14.73 -8.27
C PRO A 71 15.50 -14.21 -9.39
N SER A 72 15.47 -12.92 -9.71
CA SER A 72 16.39 -12.30 -10.67
C SER A 72 17.86 -12.28 -10.21
N TYR A 73 18.11 -12.48 -8.91
CA TYR A 73 19.45 -12.32 -8.34
C TYR A 73 20.33 -13.51 -8.71
N THR A 74 21.42 -13.22 -9.43
CA THR A 74 22.51 -14.15 -9.69
C THR A 74 23.72 -13.72 -8.86
N PRO A 75 24.26 -14.55 -7.95
CA PRO A 75 25.50 -14.21 -7.27
C PRO A 75 26.62 -14.06 -8.31
N ALA A 76 27.50 -13.08 -8.13
CA ALA A 76 28.71 -13.00 -8.93
C ALA A 76 29.54 -14.29 -8.72
N PRO A 77 30.11 -14.88 -9.78
CA PRO A 77 30.99 -16.02 -9.63
C PRO A 77 32.21 -15.61 -8.80
N GLU A 78 32.41 -16.30 -7.67
CA GLU A 78 33.59 -16.15 -6.82
C GLU A 78 34.84 -16.42 -7.68
N PRO A 79 35.83 -15.50 -7.73
CA PRO A 79 37.03 -15.66 -8.56
C PRO A 79 37.93 -16.85 -8.14
N HIS A 80 37.61 -17.55 -7.05
CA HIS A 80 38.40 -18.65 -6.48
C HIS A 80 37.68 -20.01 -6.44
N ALA A 81 36.45 -20.12 -6.95
CA ALA A 81 35.72 -21.39 -6.96
C ALA A 81 36.04 -22.19 -8.24
N ALA A 82 36.68 -23.35 -8.09
CA ALA A 82 36.93 -24.28 -9.18
C ALA A 82 35.60 -24.76 -9.81
N PRO A 83 35.51 -24.90 -11.15
CA PRO A 83 34.26 -25.14 -11.88
C PRO A 83 33.64 -26.54 -11.67
N GLU A 84 34.23 -27.43 -10.89
CA GLU A 84 33.92 -28.87 -10.94
C GLU A 84 32.95 -29.38 -9.86
N HIS A 85 32.56 -28.57 -8.87
CA HIS A 85 31.67 -29.00 -7.78
C HIS A 85 30.50 -28.04 -7.45
N ALA A 86 30.03 -27.26 -8.43
CA ALA A 86 28.81 -26.48 -8.27
C ALA A 86 27.57 -27.39 -8.48
N ALA A 87 27.28 -28.28 -7.53
CA ALA A 87 25.93 -28.83 -7.41
C ALA A 87 24.95 -27.65 -7.28
N PRO A 88 23.76 -27.69 -7.91
CA PRO A 88 22.79 -26.61 -7.79
C PRO A 88 22.24 -26.62 -6.37
N THR A 89 22.94 -25.97 -5.43
CA THR A 89 22.36 -25.64 -4.13
C THR A 89 21.11 -24.82 -4.43
N ALA A 90 19.94 -25.38 -4.14
CA ALA A 90 18.66 -24.75 -4.40
C ALA A 90 18.70 -23.34 -3.80
N LYS A 91 18.70 -22.33 -4.67
CA LYS A 91 18.75 -20.94 -4.24
C LYS A 91 17.44 -20.66 -3.52
N GLU A 92 17.49 -20.41 -2.22
CA GLU A 92 16.32 -19.93 -1.49
C GLU A 92 15.99 -18.52 -2.00
N THR A 93 14.94 -18.44 -2.81
CA THR A 93 14.39 -17.21 -3.36
C THR A 93 13.11 -16.84 -2.64
N ASN A 94 12.76 -15.56 -2.69
CA ASN A 94 11.56 -15.05 -2.05
C ASN A 94 10.24 -15.43 -2.77
N GLU A 95 10.29 -16.17 -3.88
CA GLU A 95 9.12 -16.39 -4.75
C GLU A 95 7.96 -17.08 -4.03
N LEU A 96 8.22 -18.18 -3.32
CA LEU A 96 7.19 -18.93 -2.59
C LEU A 96 6.60 -18.15 -1.41
N LEU A 97 7.45 -17.43 -0.66
CA LEU A 97 7.00 -16.61 0.46
C LEU A 97 6.22 -15.38 -0.04
N ALA A 98 6.64 -14.79 -1.15
CA ALA A 98 5.98 -13.65 -1.75
C ALA A 98 4.61 -14.02 -2.33
N THR A 99 4.45 -15.21 -2.94
CA THR A 99 3.15 -15.67 -3.42
C THR A 99 2.19 -15.93 -2.25
N LEU A 100 2.66 -16.59 -1.19
CA LEU A 100 1.88 -16.80 0.04
C LEU A 100 1.45 -15.47 0.66
N GLY A 101 2.39 -14.55 0.87
CA GLY A 101 2.09 -13.25 1.46
C GLY A 101 1.20 -12.37 0.57
N ASN A 102 1.31 -12.46 -0.76
CA ASN A 102 0.39 -11.76 -1.67
C ASN A 102 -1.04 -12.25 -1.50
N SER A 103 -1.24 -13.56 -1.35
CA SER A 103 -2.56 -14.15 -1.11
C SER A 103 -3.13 -13.72 0.25
N LEU A 104 -2.31 -13.76 1.31
CA LEU A 104 -2.73 -13.32 2.66
C LEU A 104 -3.11 -11.84 2.69
N LEU A 105 -2.29 -10.99 2.10
CA LEU A 105 -2.57 -9.55 2.05
C LEU A 105 -3.86 -9.24 1.27
N GLY A 106 -4.10 -9.94 0.16
CA GLY A 106 -5.34 -9.83 -0.60
C GLY A 106 -6.56 -10.28 0.21
N LEU A 107 -6.43 -11.41 0.92
CA LEU A 107 -7.47 -11.93 1.81
C LEU A 107 -7.81 -10.91 2.90
N PHE A 108 -6.84 -10.48 3.69
CA PHE A 108 -7.08 -9.56 4.81
C PHE A 108 -7.62 -8.20 4.36
N ALA A 109 -7.09 -7.64 3.27
CA ALA A 109 -7.57 -6.35 2.77
C ALA A 109 -8.99 -6.43 2.19
N SER A 110 -9.30 -7.50 1.43
CA SER A 110 -10.64 -7.69 0.86
C SER A 110 -11.69 -7.94 1.94
N GLU A 111 -11.36 -8.78 2.92
CA GLU A 111 -12.19 -9.02 4.09
C GLU A 111 -12.47 -7.73 4.86
N HIS A 112 -11.42 -6.98 5.23
CA HIS A 112 -11.56 -5.72 5.97
C HIS A 112 -12.43 -4.71 5.22
N LEU A 113 -12.26 -4.57 3.90
CA LEU A 113 -13.07 -3.64 3.11
C LEU A 113 -14.52 -4.13 2.93
N SER A 114 -14.74 -5.43 2.76
CA SER A 114 -16.09 -6.00 2.59
C SER A 114 -16.94 -5.94 3.87
N THR A 115 -16.29 -6.05 5.04
CA THR A 115 -16.94 -5.92 6.34
C THR A 115 -17.26 -4.48 6.68
N ILE A 116 -16.32 -3.55 6.42
CA ILE A 116 -16.56 -2.11 6.63
C ILE A 116 -17.55 -1.56 5.60
N TYR A 117 -17.49 -1.96 4.33
CA TYR A 117 -18.35 -1.44 3.26
C TYR A 117 -19.07 -2.56 2.50
N PRO A 118 -20.17 -3.10 3.05
CA PRO A 118 -20.89 -4.25 2.48
C PRO A 118 -21.52 -3.99 1.11
N TYR A 119 -21.84 -2.74 0.79
CA TYR A 119 -22.46 -2.35 -0.49
C TYR A 119 -21.45 -1.82 -1.53
N LEU A 120 -20.15 -1.93 -1.26
CA LEU A 120 -19.13 -1.47 -2.18
C LEU A 120 -19.11 -2.36 -3.45
N PRO A 121 -19.24 -1.77 -4.67
CA PRO A 121 -19.23 -2.58 -5.89
C PRO A 121 -17.87 -3.25 -6.12
N THR A 122 -17.88 -4.37 -6.85
CA THR A 122 -16.70 -5.24 -7.04
C THR A 122 -15.49 -4.55 -7.66
N LYS A 123 -15.68 -3.70 -8.68
CA LYS A 123 -14.59 -2.97 -9.34
C LYS A 123 -13.91 -1.95 -8.39
N PRO A 124 -14.64 -1.03 -7.75
CA PRO A 124 -14.10 -0.20 -6.67
C PRO A 124 -13.44 -0.98 -5.54
N LEU A 125 -14.03 -2.10 -5.10
CA LEU A 125 -13.45 -2.95 -4.06
C LEU A 125 -12.06 -3.47 -4.49
N GLN A 126 -11.92 -4.00 -5.71
CA GLN A 126 -10.64 -4.46 -6.24
C GLN A 126 -9.60 -3.33 -6.33
N GLN A 127 -10.03 -2.13 -6.74
CA GLN A 127 -9.16 -0.95 -6.78
C GLN A 127 -8.73 -0.53 -5.37
N ALA A 128 -9.65 -0.54 -4.40
CA ALA A 128 -9.36 -0.24 -3.01
C ALA A 128 -8.36 -1.25 -2.41
N VAL A 129 -8.58 -2.56 -2.62
CA VAL A 129 -7.63 -3.61 -2.20
C VAL A 129 -6.25 -3.37 -2.82
N THR A 130 -6.20 -3.06 -4.12
CA THR A 130 -4.94 -2.74 -4.82
C THR A 130 -4.31 -1.45 -4.30
N ALA A 131 -5.09 -0.48 -3.86
CA ALA A 131 -4.57 0.76 -3.32
C ALA A 131 -4.01 0.56 -1.89
N TYR A 132 -4.63 -0.30 -1.08
CA TYR A 132 -4.09 -0.66 0.24
C TYR A 132 -2.84 -1.54 0.14
N VAL A 133 -2.85 -2.60 -0.68
CA VAL A 133 -1.78 -3.62 -0.70
C VAL A 133 -1.09 -3.79 -2.07
N GLY A 134 -1.19 -2.77 -2.91
CA GLY A 134 -0.49 -2.72 -4.18
C GLY A 134 1.02 -2.56 -4.03
N PRO A 135 1.76 -2.63 -5.16
CA PRO A 135 3.22 -2.49 -5.17
C PRO A 135 3.70 -1.16 -4.57
N ALA A 136 3.02 -0.05 -4.87
CA ALA A 136 3.34 1.27 -4.32
C ALA A 136 3.17 1.32 -2.80
N SER A 137 2.12 0.67 -2.28
CA SER A 137 1.87 0.58 -0.85
C SER A 137 2.88 -0.32 -0.16
N CYS A 138 3.24 -1.47 -0.75
CA CYS A 138 4.33 -2.30 -0.25
C CYS A 138 5.67 -1.56 -0.24
N LEU A 139 5.98 -0.76 -1.26
CA LEU A 139 7.18 0.08 -1.30
C LEU A 139 7.20 1.09 -0.15
N SER A 140 6.06 1.71 0.15
CA SER A 140 5.92 2.61 1.29
C SER A 140 6.14 1.87 2.63
N VAL A 141 5.59 0.66 2.79
CA VAL A 141 5.83 -0.18 4.00
C VAL A 141 7.31 -0.55 4.10
N ALA A 142 7.94 -0.95 2.99
CA ALA A 142 9.35 -1.31 2.97
C ALA A 142 10.23 -0.17 3.49
N ARG A 143 9.95 1.06 3.04
CA ARG A 143 10.65 2.26 3.50
C ARG A 143 10.46 2.48 5.00
N SER A 144 9.25 2.32 5.54
CA SER A 144 9.03 2.43 6.99
C SER A 144 9.74 1.33 7.80
N LEU A 145 9.90 0.13 7.23
CA LEU A 145 10.67 -0.95 7.86
C LEU A 145 12.19 -0.78 7.70
N GLY A 146 12.64 0.21 6.92
CA GLY A 146 14.05 0.45 6.59
C GLY A 146 14.62 -0.57 5.64
N VAL A 147 13.80 -1.09 4.72
CA VAL A 147 14.21 -1.91 3.57
C VAL A 147 14.32 -1.00 2.35
N ALA A 148 15.41 -1.18 1.62
CA ALA A 148 15.79 -0.32 0.51
C ALA A 148 16.23 -1.15 -0.70
N VAL A 149 16.25 -0.50 -1.85
CA VAL A 149 16.88 -1.06 -3.05
C VAL A 149 18.20 -0.36 -3.22
N GLN A 150 19.32 -1.06 -3.03
CA GLN A 150 20.56 -0.61 -3.64
C GLN A 150 20.43 -0.79 -5.15
N GLY A 151 20.70 0.28 -5.89
CA GLY A 151 20.56 0.26 -7.33
C GLY A 151 21.50 -0.78 -7.93
N GLY A 152 20.96 -1.75 -8.67
CA GLY A 152 21.77 -2.49 -9.62
C GLY A 152 22.23 -1.51 -10.68
N GLY A 153 23.54 -1.28 -10.79
CA GLY A 153 24.05 -0.24 -11.66
C GLY A 153 23.82 -0.56 -13.13
N ASN A 154 24.09 0.42 -13.97
CA ASN A 154 24.07 0.25 -15.42
C ASN A 154 25.16 -0.72 -15.93
N THR A 155 25.99 -1.29 -15.05
CA THR A 155 27.10 -2.21 -15.38
C THR A 155 26.68 -3.67 -15.44
N GLY A 156 25.40 -4.00 -15.18
CA GLY A 156 24.87 -5.36 -15.35
C GLY A 156 25.31 -6.38 -14.29
N LEU A 157 26.11 -5.95 -13.31
CA LEU A 157 26.41 -6.73 -12.11
C LEU A 157 25.35 -6.43 -11.02
N PRO A 158 24.80 -7.46 -10.36
CA PRO A 158 23.98 -7.27 -9.17
C PRO A 158 24.75 -6.45 -8.13
N GLY A 159 24.10 -5.45 -7.51
CA GLY A 159 24.64 -4.72 -6.35
C GLY A 159 25.69 -3.63 -6.60
N LEU A 160 26.21 -3.47 -7.83
CA LEU A 160 27.15 -2.40 -8.15
C LEU A 160 26.45 -1.30 -8.93
N GLY A 161 25.75 -0.42 -8.23
CA GLY A 161 25.16 0.77 -8.82
C GLY A 161 24.83 1.87 -7.83
N ALA A 162 24.99 3.11 -8.31
CA ALA A 162 24.44 4.29 -7.66
C ALA A 162 22.90 4.26 -7.80
N GLY A 163 22.25 3.48 -6.94
CA GLY A 163 20.81 3.62 -6.71
C GLY A 163 20.49 4.92 -5.99
N SER A 164 19.20 5.26 -5.94
CA SER A 164 18.71 6.23 -4.96
C SER A 164 19.26 5.81 -3.59
N SER A 165 20.03 6.69 -2.95
CA SER A 165 20.76 6.48 -1.69
C SER A 165 19.81 6.32 -0.51
N SER A 166 18.85 5.42 -0.62
CA SER A 166 17.92 5.06 0.43
C SER A 166 18.68 4.22 1.44
N ALA A 167 18.91 4.82 2.61
CA ALA A 167 19.51 4.15 3.76
C ALA A 167 18.55 3.05 4.23
N GLY A 168 18.95 1.79 4.08
CA GLY A 168 18.15 0.63 4.49
C GLY A 168 18.81 -0.69 4.13
N VAL A 169 18.21 -1.79 4.61
CA VAL A 169 18.64 -3.15 4.28
C VAL A 169 18.37 -3.40 2.81
N ALA A 170 19.42 -3.71 2.04
CA ALA A 170 19.33 -3.85 0.60
C ALA A 170 18.64 -5.16 0.19
N VAL A 171 17.61 -5.07 -0.66
CA VAL A 171 17.07 -6.20 -1.39
C VAL A 171 18.07 -6.65 -2.46
N ARG A 172 18.32 -7.95 -2.56
CA ARG A 172 19.24 -8.58 -3.52
C ARG A 172 18.49 -8.87 -4.81
N TRP A 173 18.84 -8.17 -5.87
CA TRP A 173 18.19 -8.28 -7.18
C TRP A 173 19.15 -7.90 -8.31
N SER A 174 18.78 -8.21 -9.56
CA SER A 174 19.56 -7.83 -10.74
C SER A 174 18.68 -7.07 -11.74
N LYS A 175 19.08 -5.83 -12.05
CA LYS A 175 18.38 -4.99 -13.02
C LYS A 175 18.41 -5.57 -14.44
N THR A 176 19.52 -6.19 -14.83
CA THR A 176 19.67 -6.82 -16.16
C THR A 176 18.79 -8.05 -16.29
N ALA A 177 18.76 -8.90 -15.27
CA ALA A 177 17.91 -10.09 -15.29
C ALA A 177 16.41 -9.73 -15.33
N VAL A 178 15.98 -8.70 -14.57
CA VAL A 178 14.60 -8.19 -14.63
C VAL A 178 14.29 -7.57 -16.00
N ALA A 179 15.21 -6.78 -16.56
CA ALA A 179 15.03 -6.21 -17.89
C ALA A 179 14.95 -7.27 -18.99
N GLU A 180 15.75 -8.33 -18.89
CA GLU A 180 15.73 -9.47 -19.79
C GLU A 180 14.42 -10.27 -19.65
N ARG A 181 13.95 -10.52 -18.43
CA ARG A 181 12.64 -11.15 -18.19
C ARG A 181 11.51 -10.33 -18.79
N ASN A 182 11.45 -9.03 -18.49
CA ASN A 182 10.48 -8.11 -19.06
C ASN A 182 10.51 -8.11 -20.60
N TRP A 183 11.71 -8.20 -21.18
CA TRP A 183 11.88 -8.30 -22.62
C TRP A 183 11.32 -9.60 -23.20
N ARG A 184 11.57 -10.74 -22.55
CA ARG A 184 11.00 -12.05 -22.93
C ARG A 184 9.47 -12.03 -22.82
N ASP A 185 8.94 -11.55 -21.70
CA ASP A 185 7.50 -11.53 -21.42
C ASP A 185 6.73 -10.59 -22.38
N THR A 186 7.32 -9.44 -22.73
CA THR A 186 6.70 -8.49 -23.67
C THR A 186 6.74 -8.93 -25.14
N LYS A 187 7.64 -9.85 -25.49
CA LYS A 187 7.77 -10.34 -26.88
C LYS A 187 7.19 -11.72 -27.11
N GLY A 188 6.81 -12.44 -26.05
CA GLY A 188 6.63 -13.89 -26.11
C GLY A 188 7.95 -14.59 -26.44
N GLU A 189 7.96 -15.92 -26.39
CA GLU A 189 8.87 -16.70 -27.23
C GLU A 189 8.92 -16.05 -28.62
N ALA A 190 10.09 -16.04 -29.27
CA ALA A 190 10.24 -15.47 -30.60
C ALA A 190 9.17 -16.04 -31.54
N ALA A 191 8.03 -15.37 -31.62
CA ALA A 191 7.00 -15.71 -32.54
C ALA A 191 7.68 -15.55 -33.89
N GLN A 192 7.71 -16.66 -34.62
CA GLN A 192 7.93 -16.75 -36.05
C GLN A 192 6.82 -15.95 -36.76
N GLY A 193 6.69 -14.67 -36.43
CA GLY A 193 5.86 -13.69 -37.06
C GLY A 193 6.69 -12.93 -38.08
N PRO A 194 6.06 -12.32 -39.09
CA PRO A 194 6.77 -11.59 -40.12
C PRO A 194 7.62 -10.49 -39.47
N LEU A 195 8.89 -10.44 -39.87
CA LEU A 195 9.87 -9.43 -39.45
C LEU A 195 9.24 -8.04 -39.48
N LYS A 196 9.01 -7.43 -38.31
CA LYS A 196 8.62 -6.02 -38.22
C LYS A 196 9.78 -5.17 -38.73
N VAL A 197 9.68 -4.71 -39.97
CA VAL A 197 10.65 -3.76 -40.55
C VAL A 197 10.54 -2.46 -39.76
N PRO A 198 11.66 -1.89 -39.25
CA PRO A 198 11.63 -0.62 -38.56
C PRO A 198 11.24 0.49 -39.54
N VAL A 199 9.96 0.89 -39.51
CA VAL A 199 9.47 2.02 -40.28
C VAL A 199 9.95 3.31 -39.61
N GLY A 200 10.63 4.17 -40.37
CA GLY A 200 11.11 5.47 -39.87
C GLY A 200 9.96 6.33 -39.30
N LYS A 201 10.24 7.11 -38.24
CA LYS A 201 9.23 7.90 -37.50
C LYS A 201 8.28 8.71 -38.39
N ARG A 202 8.73 9.17 -39.56
CA ARG A 202 7.96 9.98 -40.53
C ARG A 202 6.85 9.23 -41.26
N PHE A 203 6.94 7.90 -41.32
CA PHE A 203 6.01 7.04 -42.05
C PHE A 203 4.97 6.37 -41.14
N ARG A 204 5.11 6.49 -39.81
CA ARG A 204 4.11 5.99 -38.84
C ARG A 204 2.72 6.58 -39.05
N LYS A 205 2.63 7.84 -39.51
CA LYS A 205 1.36 8.54 -39.76
C LYS A 205 0.54 7.97 -40.92
N TYR A 206 1.13 7.09 -41.75
CA TYR A 206 0.46 6.46 -42.89
C TYR A 206 0.05 5.02 -42.62
N ILE A 207 0.35 4.50 -41.42
CA ILE A 207 -0.13 3.20 -40.96
C ILE A 207 -1.52 3.44 -40.39
N LYS A 208 -2.56 2.89 -41.03
CA LYS A 208 -3.93 2.89 -40.50
C LYS A 208 -3.93 2.20 -39.13
N GLU A 209 -4.43 2.88 -38.09
CA GLU A 209 -4.67 2.35 -36.74
C GLU A 209 -5.87 1.37 -36.71
N GLU A 210 -6.11 0.61 -37.78
CA GLU A 210 -7.26 -0.32 -37.83
C GLU A 210 -6.99 -1.62 -37.03
N ASP A 211 -5.72 -1.93 -36.75
CA ASP A 211 -5.30 -3.00 -35.84
C ASP A 211 -4.67 -2.39 -34.57
N GLN A 212 -5.45 -1.62 -33.79
CA GLN A 212 -5.17 -1.56 -32.36
C GLN A 212 -5.56 -2.91 -31.76
N ASP A 213 -4.77 -3.95 -32.05
CA ASP A 213 -4.69 -5.09 -31.18
C ASP A 213 -4.54 -4.52 -29.77
N VAL A 214 -5.44 -4.91 -28.88
CA VAL A 214 -5.30 -4.67 -27.44
C VAL A 214 -4.05 -5.42 -27.03
N THR A 215 -2.88 -4.85 -27.31
CA THR A 215 -1.61 -5.35 -26.83
C THR A 215 -1.72 -5.14 -25.34
N VAL A 216 -2.11 -6.20 -24.63
CA VAL A 216 -1.96 -6.30 -23.18
C VAL A 216 -0.47 -6.07 -22.98
N GLN A 217 -0.09 -4.83 -22.70
CA GLN A 217 1.30 -4.47 -22.49
C GLN A 217 1.72 -5.30 -21.29
N ALA A 218 2.49 -6.36 -21.52
CA ALA A 218 2.94 -7.23 -20.44
C ALA A 218 3.60 -6.32 -19.38
N ARG A 219 3.07 -6.41 -18.16
CA ARG A 219 3.45 -5.55 -17.05
C ARG A 219 4.94 -5.71 -16.83
N ARG A 220 5.70 -4.64 -17.06
CA ARG A 220 7.14 -4.62 -16.82
C ARG A 220 7.38 -4.61 -15.32
N GLU A 221 8.08 -5.61 -14.80
CA GLU A 221 8.57 -5.64 -13.44
C GLU A 221 9.56 -4.48 -13.24
N THR A 222 9.24 -3.60 -12.30
CA THR A 222 10.08 -2.47 -11.90
C THR A 222 10.83 -2.80 -10.61
N HIS A 223 11.82 -1.97 -10.26
CA HIS A 223 12.47 -2.08 -8.95
C HIS A 223 11.49 -1.95 -7.76
N GLU A 224 10.36 -1.27 -7.95
CA GLU A 224 9.30 -1.17 -6.94
C GLU A 224 8.60 -2.51 -6.73
N ASP A 225 8.36 -3.27 -7.81
CA ASP A 225 7.78 -4.61 -7.74
C ASP A 225 8.72 -5.59 -7.03
N VAL A 226 10.04 -5.44 -7.19
CA VAL A 226 11.05 -6.24 -6.48
C VAL A 226 10.98 -6.01 -4.96
N VAL A 227 10.84 -4.75 -4.53
CA VAL A 227 10.64 -4.43 -3.10
C VAL A 227 9.31 -4.94 -2.61
N ALA A 228 8.26 -4.77 -3.42
CA ALA A 228 6.94 -5.25 -3.07
C ALA A 228 6.94 -6.77 -2.87
N SER A 229 7.68 -7.51 -3.69
CA SER A 229 7.90 -8.95 -3.52
C SER A 229 8.58 -9.29 -2.19
N ALA A 230 9.61 -8.55 -1.79
CA ALA A 230 10.27 -8.75 -0.50
C ALA A 230 9.33 -8.48 0.70
N VAL A 231 8.51 -7.42 0.63
CA VAL A 231 7.52 -7.13 1.70
C VAL A 231 6.43 -8.21 1.78
N ARG A 232 5.95 -8.70 0.63
CA ARG A 232 5.03 -9.83 0.60
C ARG A 232 5.68 -11.07 1.23
N ALA A 233 6.96 -11.32 0.93
CA ALA A 233 7.69 -12.42 1.55
C ALA A 233 7.81 -12.27 3.07
N PHE A 234 7.94 -11.06 3.62
CA PHE A 234 7.90 -10.85 5.08
C PHE A 234 6.56 -11.25 5.70
N VAL A 235 5.44 -10.92 5.06
CA VAL A 235 4.11 -11.36 5.53
C VAL A 235 4.03 -12.89 5.51
N GLY A 236 4.55 -13.53 4.46
CA GLY A 236 4.60 -14.98 4.39
C GLY A 236 5.51 -15.62 5.44
N LEU A 237 6.64 -14.98 5.77
CA LEU A 237 7.53 -15.43 6.84
C LEU A 237 6.88 -15.28 8.23
N ILE A 238 6.23 -14.14 8.50
CA ILE A 238 5.49 -13.93 9.75
C ILE A 238 4.41 -15.01 9.92
N TYR A 239 3.70 -15.34 8.84
CA TYR A 239 2.73 -16.43 8.84
C TYR A 239 3.36 -17.78 9.19
N GLN A 240 4.53 -18.11 8.64
CA GLN A 240 5.21 -19.37 8.94
C GLN A 240 5.73 -19.45 10.38
N GLU A 241 6.21 -18.35 10.95
CA GLU A 241 6.81 -18.31 12.28
C GLU A 241 5.79 -18.14 13.42
N GLN A 242 4.79 -17.28 13.21
CA GLN A 242 3.84 -16.82 14.24
C GLN A 242 2.37 -17.13 13.93
N GLY A 243 2.06 -17.68 12.74
CA GLY A 243 0.70 -18.05 12.36
C GLY A 243 -0.14 -16.89 11.77
N ILE A 244 -1.42 -17.18 11.54
CA ILE A 244 -2.32 -16.27 10.79
C ILE A 244 -2.65 -14.99 11.54
N HIS A 245 -2.84 -15.06 12.86
CA HIS A 245 -3.20 -13.91 13.70
C HIS A 245 -2.10 -12.84 13.72
N ALA A 246 -0.84 -13.26 13.81
CA ALA A 246 0.29 -12.35 13.76
C ALA A 246 0.42 -11.66 12.39
N ALA A 247 0.25 -12.42 11.30
CA ALA A 247 0.28 -11.88 9.95
C ALA A 247 -0.86 -10.87 9.70
N ARG A 248 -2.04 -11.11 10.28
CA ARG A 248 -3.17 -10.17 10.28
C ARG A 248 -2.83 -8.91 11.06
N ALA A 249 -2.40 -9.03 12.30
CA ALA A 249 -2.06 -7.89 13.15
C ALA A 249 -1.01 -6.99 12.47
N PHE A 250 0.02 -7.59 11.88
CA PHE A 250 1.00 -6.89 11.05
C PHE A 250 0.37 -6.15 9.87
N THR A 251 -0.53 -6.82 9.13
CA THR A 251 -1.20 -6.23 7.96
C THR A 251 -2.09 -5.06 8.36
N HIS A 252 -2.85 -5.20 9.45
CA HIS A 252 -3.69 -4.12 9.98
C HIS A 252 -2.83 -2.92 10.42
N ALA A 253 -1.76 -3.16 11.18
CA ALA A 253 -0.89 -2.11 11.70
C ALA A 253 -0.14 -1.34 10.60
N HIS A 254 0.32 -2.01 9.53
CA HIS A 254 1.18 -1.38 8.52
C HIS A 254 0.47 -0.98 7.21
N PHE A 255 -0.58 -1.70 6.82
CA PHE A 255 -1.30 -1.44 5.56
C PHE A 255 -2.66 -0.80 5.80
N LEU A 256 -3.51 -1.40 6.63
CA LEU A 256 -4.91 -0.95 6.78
C LEU A 256 -5.06 0.27 7.69
N SER A 257 -4.07 0.57 8.53
CA SER A 257 -3.97 1.81 9.32
C SER A 257 -3.80 3.09 8.48
N ARG A 258 -3.57 2.96 7.17
CA ARG A 258 -3.33 4.09 6.27
C ARG A 258 -4.64 4.77 5.87
N ALA A 259 -4.65 6.10 5.91
CA ALA A 259 -5.76 6.87 5.40
C ALA A 259 -5.76 6.85 3.85
N LEU A 260 -6.84 6.32 3.26
CA LEU A 260 -7.05 6.30 1.82
C LEU A 260 -8.36 7.00 1.44
N ASP A 261 -8.29 7.87 0.44
CA ASP A 261 -9.47 8.56 -0.11
C ASP A 261 -10.26 7.63 -1.04
N LEU A 262 -11.09 6.77 -0.44
CA LEU A 262 -11.94 5.80 -1.13
C LEU A 262 -12.94 6.45 -2.11
N PRO A 263 -13.61 7.57 -1.79
CA PRO A 263 -14.49 8.28 -2.73
C PRO A 263 -13.86 8.61 -4.08
N SER A 264 -12.57 8.96 -4.11
CA SER A 264 -11.86 9.27 -5.34
C SER A 264 -11.71 8.07 -6.30
N LEU A 265 -11.78 6.84 -5.78
CA LEU A 265 -11.68 5.62 -6.58
C LEU A 265 -12.96 5.36 -7.39
N ILE A 266 -14.11 5.87 -6.93
CA ILE A 266 -15.40 5.64 -7.58
C ILE A 266 -15.70 6.80 -8.52
N THR A 267 -15.47 6.57 -9.81
CA THR A 267 -15.89 7.48 -10.88
C THR A 267 -17.03 6.85 -11.68
N PRO A 268 -18.29 7.06 -11.28
CA PRO A 268 -19.43 6.42 -11.94
C PRO A 268 -19.66 7.06 -13.33
N ILE A 269 -19.78 6.21 -14.34
CA ILE A 269 -20.24 6.62 -15.68
C ILE A 269 -21.77 6.76 -15.60
N ASN A 270 -22.32 7.93 -15.96
CA ASN A 270 -23.76 8.23 -15.91
C ASN A 270 -24.41 7.97 -14.54
N PRO A 271 -24.06 8.75 -13.49
CA PRO A 271 -24.46 8.45 -12.10
C PRO A 271 -25.98 8.42 -11.87
N MET A 272 -26.77 9.21 -12.60
CA MET A 272 -28.23 9.22 -12.44
C MET A 272 -28.87 7.88 -12.82
N GLN A 273 -28.40 7.23 -13.90
CA GLN A 273 -28.93 5.94 -14.34
C GLN A 273 -28.53 4.84 -13.36
N VAL A 274 -27.26 4.84 -12.95
CA VAL A 274 -26.74 3.90 -11.93
C VAL A 274 -27.51 4.06 -10.63
N LEU A 275 -27.75 5.30 -10.17
CA LEU A 275 -28.51 5.57 -8.95
C LEU A 275 -29.94 5.06 -9.04
N SER A 276 -30.64 5.30 -10.15
CA SER A 276 -32.01 4.78 -10.36
C SER A 276 -32.05 3.24 -10.30
N SER A 277 -31.08 2.56 -10.92
CA SER A 277 -30.96 1.11 -10.88
C SER A 277 -30.62 0.57 -9.49
N VAL A 278 -29.77 1.26 -8.75
CA VAL A 278 -29.38 0.87 -7.38
C VAL A 278 -30.57 1.04 -6.44
N VAL A 279 -31.24 2.20 -6.47
CA VAL A 279 -32.42 2.48 -5.66
C VAL A 279 -33.55 1.51 -5.97
N SER A 280 -33.83 1.22 -7.24
CA SER A 280 -34.86 0.25 -7.62
C SER A 280 -34.53 -1.16 -7.13
N SER A 281 -33.26 -1.58 -7.21
CA SER A 281 -32.80 -2.87 -6.68
C SER A 281 -32.99 -2.97 -5.16
N HIS A 282 -32.54 -1.97 -4.39
CA HIS A 282 -32.70 -1.96 -2.93
C HIS A 282 -34.16 -1.94 -2.49
N LEU A 283 -35.00 -1.12 -3.15
CA LEU A 283 -36.44 -1.08 -2.84
C LEU A 283 -37.14 -2.38 -3.21
N SER A 284 -36.75 -3.04 -4.32
CA SER A 284 -37.28 -4.36 -4.68
C SER A 284 -36.90 -5.43 -3.66
N ALA A 285 -35.67 -5.40 -3.13
CA ALA A 285 -35.23 -6.30 -2.06
C ALA A 285 -36.00 -6.06 -0.76
N ALA A 286 -36.45 -4.83 -0.51
CA ALA A 286 -37.33 -4.47 0.60
C ALA A 286 -38.82 -4.79 0.34
N GLY A 287 -39.17 -5.38 -0.82
CA GLY A 287 -40.54 -5.77 -1.17
C GLY A 287 -41.38 -4.67 -1.83
N VAL A 288 -40.81 -3.53 -2.21
CA VAL A 288 -41.51 -2.47 -2.93
C VAL A 288 -41.47 -2.76 -4.45
N PRO A 289 -42.62 -2.85 -5.14
CA PRO A 289 -42.64 -3.18 -6.56
C PRO A 289 -41.96 -2.08 -7.39
N ALA A 290 -41.10 -2.48 -8.34
CA ALA A 290 -40.33 -1.56 -9.18
C ALA A 290 -41.18 -0.62 -10.06
N SER A 291 -42.40 -1.05 -10.42
CA SER A 291 -43.38 -0.29 -11.20
C SER A 291 -44.08 0.81 -10.39
N SER A 292 -43.91 0.83 -9.06
CA SER A 292 -44.50 1.90 -8.25
C SER A 292 -43.83 3.24 -8.56
N SER A 293 -44.64 4.30 -8.65
CA SER A 293 -44.16 5.68 -8.77
C SER A 293 -43.19 6.09 -7.66
N HIS A 294 -43.13 5.31 -6.56
CA HIS A 294 -42.29 5.49 -5.39
C HIS A 294 -40.78 5.28 -5.64
N THR A 295 -40.40 4.64 -6.75
CA THR A 295 -38.97 4.44 -7.10
C THR A 295 -38.39 5.60 -7.92
N LEU A 296 -39.23 6.53 -8.39
CA LEU A 296 -38.80 7.64 -9.25
C LEU A 296 -38.12 8.75 -8.44
N ILE A 297 -36.84 8.95 -8.74
CA ILE A 297 -36.03 10.01 -8.12
C ILE A 297 -36.43 11.37 -8.68
N GLN A 298 -36.84 12.28 -7.80
CA GLN A 298 -37.24 13.65 -8.14
C GLN A 298 -36.12 14.64 -7.77
N PRO A 299 -35.43 15.24 -8.76
CA PRO A 299 -34.50 16.33 -8.49
C PRO A 299 -35.28 17.61 -8.16
N ARG A 300 -34.95 18.26 -7.04
CA ARG A 300 -35.54 19.53 -6.60
C ARG A 300 -34.44 20.57 -6.43
N LEU A 301 -34.69 21.78 -6.93
CA LEU A 301 -33.80 22.92 -6.68
C LEU A 301 -34.03 23.40 -5.24
N LEU A 302 -32.99 23.30 -4.40
CA LEU A 302 -33.05 23.73 -3.00
C LEU A 302 -32.68 25.21 -2.85
N ALA A 303 -31.62 25.62 -3.54
CA ALA A 303 -31.16 27.00 -3.56
C ALA A 303 -30.50 27.33 -4.90
N SER A 304 -30.60 28.59 -5.32
CA SER A 304 -29.81 29.11 -6.43
C SER A 304 -29.38 30.54 -6.15
N THR A 305 -28.13 30.85 -6.44
CA THR A 305 -27.57 32.20 -6.32
C THR A 305 -26.79 32.56 -7.58
N GLY A 306 -26.73 33.85 -7.90
CA GLY A 306 -25.96 34.36 -9.03
C GLY A 306 -26.39 33.80 -10.39
N THR A 307 -27.68 33.49 -10.60
CA THR A 307 -28.17 32.84 -11.84
C THR A 307 -27.86 33.61 -13.12
N ALA A 308 -27.75 34.94 -13.03
CA ALA A 308 -27.37 35.83 -14.12
C ALA A 308 -25.89 36.29 -14.05
N SER A 309 -25.05 35.61 -13.26
CA SER A 309 -23.62 35.87 -13.13
C SER A 309 -22.80 34.89 -13.98
N GLN A 310 -21.52 35.23 -14.20
CA GLN A 310 -20.53 34.32 -14.80
C GLN A 310 -20.27 33.08 -13.94
N ALA A 311 -20.53 33.16 -12.62
CA ALA A 311 -20.40 32.06 -11.68
C ALA A 311 -21.73 31.80 -10.94
N PRO A 312 -22.73 31.22 -11.63
CA PRO A 312 -23.94 30.78 -10.95
C PRO A 312 -23.65 29.61 -10.02
N LEU A 313 -24.45 29.45 -8.97
CA LEU A 313 -24.37 28.31 -8.06
C LEU A 313 -25.78 27.76 -7.85
N PHE A 314 -25.96 26.50 -8.18
CA PHE A 314 -27.19 25.75 -7.98
C PHE A 314 -26.95 24.65 -6.96
N LEU A 315 -27.83 24.54 -5.97
CA LEU A 315 -27.90 23.44 -5.02
C LEU A 315 -29.15 22.60 -5.33
N ILE A 316 -28.95 21.35 -5.73
CA ILE A 316 -30.03 20.42 -6.07
C ILE A 316 -30.02 19.27 -5.07
N GLY A 317 -31.21 18.94 -4.56
CA GLY A 317 -31.44 17.74 -3.77
C GLY A 317 -32.15 16.68 -4.59
N LEU A 318 -31.79 15.41 -4.40
CA LEU A 318 -32.50 14.26 -4.96
C LEU A 318 -33.44 13.70 -3.90
N PHE A 319 -34.73 13.61 -4.22
CA PHE A 319 -35.75 13.15 -3.28
C PHE A 319 -36.46 11.92 -3.83
N LEU A 320 -36.82 11.01 -2.93
CA LEU A 320 -37.85 10.01 -3.20
C LEU A 320 -39.25 10.64 -3.04
N PRO A 321 -40.28 10.07 -3.68
CA PRO A 321 -41.66 10.54 -3.55
C PRO A 321 -42.20 10.48 -2.11
N SER A 322 -41.62 9.61 -1.26
CA SER A 322 -41.88 9.55 0.18
C SER A 322 -41.43 10.80 0.95
N GLY A 323 -40.69 11.71 0.31
CA GLY A 323 -40.13 12.92 0.92
C GLY A 323 -38.71 12.73 1.48
N ILE A 324 -38.15 11.52 1.41
CA ILE A 324 -36.78 11.24 1.87
C ILE A 324 -35.77 11.88 0.91
N LYS A 325 -34.86 12.71 1.46
CA LYS A 325 -33.72 13.27 0.73
C LYS A 325 -32.62 12.21 0.63
N LEU A 326 -32.26 11.81 -0.58
CA LEU A 326 -31.16 10.87 -0.83
C LEU A 326 -29.80 11.57 -0.67
N ALA A 327 -29.62 12.67 -1.39
CA ALA A 327 -28.41 13.47 -1.32
C ALA A 327 -28.65 14.88 -1.88
N GLU A 328 -27.64 15.73 -1.73
CA GLU A 328 -27.57 17.04 -2.35
C GLU A 328 -26.24 17.22 -3.09
N GLY A 329 -26.23 18.11 -4.07
CA GLY A 329 -25.05 18.43 -4.84
C GLY A 329 -25.11 19.85 -5.37
N HIS A 330 -23.94 20.50 -5.44
CA HIS A 330 -23.81 21.86 -5.91
C HIS A 330 -22.98 21.93 -7.18
N GLY A 331 -23.32 22.84 -8.08
CA GLY A 331 -22.61 23.01 -9.35
C GLY A 331 -22.89 24.37 -9.98
N SER A 332 -22.08 24.72 -10.99
CA SER A 332 -22.28 25.95 -11.76
C SER A 332 -23.45 25.88 -12.74
N SER A 333 -23.94 24.67 -13.02
CA SER A 333 -25.15 24.46 -13.82
C SER A 333 -26.10 23.51 -13.09
N LYS A 334 -27.40 23.59 -13.40
CA LYS A 334 -28.41 22.67 -12.86
C LYS A 334 -28.04 21.21 -13.17
N ALA A 335 -27.60 20.92 -14.40
CA ALA A 335 -27.16 19.57 -14.78
C ALA A 335 -25.93 19.10 -13.98
N MET A 336 -24.94 19.97 -13.75
CA MET A 336 -23.75 19.65 -12.95
C MET A 336 -24.10 19.40 -11.48
N ALA A 337 -24.96 20.25 -10.89
CA ALA A 337 -25.44 20.10 -9.53
C ALA A 337 -26.20 18.77 -9.36
N GLN A 338 -27.09 18.43 -10.31
CA GLN A 338 -27.81 17.16 -10.33
C GLN A 338 -26.86 15.96 -10.46
N HIS A 339 -25.88 16.03 -11.37
CA HIS A 339 -24.88 14.98 -11.55
C HIS A 339 -24.09 14.74 -10.25
N ARG A 340 -23.62 15.80 -9.60
CA ARG A 340 -22.88 15.71 -8.33
C ARG A 340 -23.77 15.20 -7.19
N ALA A 341 -25.04 15.61 -7.14
CA ALA A 341 -25.99 15.08 -6.16
C ALA A 341 -26.16 13.56 -6.33
N ALA A 342 -26.19 13.07 -7.58
CA ALA A 342 -26.27 11.65 -7.86
C ALA A 342 -24.99 10.89 -7.47
N VAL A 343 -23.81 11.46 -7.72
CA VAL A 343 -22.53 10.90 -7.27
C VAL A 343 -22.49 10.80 -5.74
N ASN A 344 -22.89 11.87 -5.05
CA ASN A 344 -22.95 11.89 -3.58
C ASN A 344 -23.92 10.84 -3.03
N ALA A 345 -25.09 10.67 -3.67
CA ALA A 345 -26.05 9.62 -3.30
C ALA A 345 -25.44 8.22 -3.47
N LEU A 346 -24.79 7.96 -4.60
CA LEU A 346 -24.12 6.67 -4.84
C LEU A 346 -23.01 6.41 -3.84
N GLN A 347 -22.16 7.40 -3.57
CA GLN A 347 -21.09 7.29 -2.58
C GLN A 347 -21.67 7.02 -1.18
N SER A 348 -22.76 7.70 -0.79
CA SER A 348 -23.43 7.46 0.49
C SER A 348 -23.96 6.03 0.61
N ILE A 349 -24.48 5.45 -0.47
CA ILE A 349 -24.99 4.07 -0.47
C ILE A 349 -23.81 3.08 -0.44
N PHE A 350 -22.80 3.27 -1.28
CA PHE A 350 -21.67 2.35 -1.42
C PHE A 350 -20.72 2.36 -0.21
N PHE A 351 -20.53 3.51 0.43
CA PHE A 351 -19.70 3.66 1.64
C PHE A 351 -20.51 3.64 2.93
N MET A 352 -21.70 3.03 2.91
CA MET A 352 -22.41 2.73 4.14
C MET A 352 -21.55 1.80 5.00
N ARG A 353 -21.30 2.21 6.25
CA ARG A 353 -20.43 1.50 7.18
C ARG A 353 -21.13 0.34 7.87
N GLY A 354 -20.63 -0.87 7.66
CA GLY A 354 -21.12 -2.12 8.24
C GLY A 354 -20.64 -2.39 9.68
N ASP A 355 -19.64 -1.65 10.16
CA ASP A 355 -19.06 -1.80 11.50
C ASP A 355 -19.83 -1.09 12.62
N GLN A 356 -20.75 -0.20 12.25
CA GLN A 356 -21.58 0.56 13.20
C GLN A 356 -22.74 -0.30 13.72
N ASP A 357 -23.14 -0.12 14.99
CA ASP A 357 -24.30 -0.80 15.58
C ASP A 357 -25.57 -0.61 14.73
N SER A 358 -25.73 0.56 14.10
CA SER A 358 -26.84 0.86 13.19
C SER A 358 -26.89 -0.05 11.96
N ALA A 359 -25.78 -0.71 11.60
CA ALA A 359 -25.72 -1.63 10.48
C ALA A 359 -26.46 -2.95 10.75
N GLN A 360 -26.75 -3.28 12.01
CA GLN A 360 -27.58 -4.43 12.36
C GLN A 360 -28.98 -4.36 11.74
N VAL A 361 -29.47 -3.13 11.46
CA VAL A 361 -30.75 -2.88 10.77
C VAL A 361 -30.81 -3.52 9.38
N LEU A 362 -29.65 -3.77 8.75
CA LEU A 362 -29.58 -4.42 7.45
C LEU A 362 -29.87 -5.93 7.49
N GLY A 363 -29.92 -6.53 8.69
CA GLY A 363 -30.24 -7.95 8.87
C GLY A 363 -29.18 -8.92 8.32
N ILE A 364 -28.00 -8.42 7.91
CA ILE A 364 -26.88 -9.25 7.47
C ILE A 364 -26.15 -9.77 8.70
N LYS A 365 -26.05 -11.10 8.83
CA LYS A 365 -25.37 -11.75 9.97
C LYS A 365 -23.90 -11.30 10.03
N GLY A 366 -23.46 -10.85 11.20
CA GLY A 366 -22.08 -10.41 11.45
C GLY A 366 -21.82 -8.90 11.28
N LEU A 367 -22.79 -8.10 10.81
CA LEU A 367 -22.68 -6.64 10.78
C LEU A 367 -22.98 -6.01 12.15
N GLY A 368 -22.43 -4.82 12.37
CA GLY A 368 -22.57 -4.05 13.60
C GLY A 368 -21.83 -4.63 14.80
N ARG A 369 -20.74 -5.34 14.53
CA ARG A 369 -19.68 -5.60 15.51
C ARG A 369 -18.53 -4.63 15.23
N PRO A 370 -18.03 -3.88 16.22
CA PRO A 370 -16.86 -3.05 16.01
C PRO A 370 -15.68 -3.94 15.67
N VAL A 371 -15.01 -3.65 14.56
CA VAL A 371 -13.76 -4.32 14.19
C VAL A 371 -12.68 -3.81 15.13
N GLY A 372 -12.06 -4.69 15.92
CA GLY A 372 -10.97 -4.33 16.82
C GLY A 372 -9.75 -3.81 16.06
N GLU A 373 -8.83 -3.12 16.75
CA GLU A 373 -7.66 -2.46 16.14
C GLU A 373 -6.79 -3.42 15.28
N PHE A 374 -6.76 -4.70 15.64
CA PHE A 374 -6.00 -5.75 14.93
C PHE A 374 -6.87 -6.72 14.13
N GLY A 375 -8.13 -6.34 13.85
CA GLY A 375 -9.05 -7.16 13.06
C GLY A 375 -9.81 -8.20 13.88
N GLU A 376 -9.98 -7.99 15.19
CA GLU A 376 -10.88 -8.80 16.02
C GLU A 376 -12.32 -8.68 15.52
N GLY A 377 -13.05 -9.80 15.46
CA GLY A 377 -14.44 -9.84 14.98
C GLY A 377 -14.59 -9.96 13.47
N LEU A 378 -13.50 -9.96 12.70
CA LEU A 378 -13.51 -10.30 11.27
C LEU A 378 -13.74 -11.81 11.05
N PRO A 379 -14.39 -12.23 9.95
CA PRO A 379 -14.78 -13.62 9.72
C PRO A 379 -13.62 -14.63 9.66
N SER A 380 -12.40 -14.20 9.36
CA SER A 380 -11.20 -15.04 9.40
C SER A 380 -10.30 -14.76 10.62
N SER A 381 -10.73 -13.87 11.53
CA SER A 381 -10.27 -13.82 12.92
C SER A 381 -11.15 -14.65 13.85
N ALA A 382 -12.39 -14.93 13.42
CA ALA A 382 -13.23 -15.92 14.05
C ALA A 382 -12.61 -17.29 13.82
N HIS A 383 -11.81 -17.76 14.78
CA HIS A 383 -11.98 -19.14 15.21
C HIS A 383 -13.48 -19.33 15.33
N GLU A 384 -14.03 -20.33 14.65
CA GLU A 384 -15.46 -20.54 14.58
C GLU A 384 -16.07 -20.26 15.96
N GLU A 385 -17.12 -19.43 16.03
CA GLU A 385 -18.01 -19.41 17.19
C GLU A 385 -18.51 -20.84 17.54
N TRP A 386 -18.20 -21.84 16.70
CA TRP A 386 -18.52 -23.26 16.81
C TRP A 386 -17.42 -24.12 17.45
N VAL A 387 -16.26 -23.56 17.84
CA VAL A 387 -15.28 -24.35 18.61
C VAL A 387 -15.74 -24.55 20.06
N PHE A 388 -16.56 -23.63 20.59
CA PHE A 388 -17.06 -23.67 21.96
C PHE A 388 -18.58 -23.85 21.97
N ASP A 389 -19.01 -25.09 22.16
CA ASP A 389 -20.39 -25.41 22.57
C ASP A 389 -20.33 -25.68 24.10
N ASP A 390 -21.09 -24.94 24.89
CA ASP A 390 -21.13 -25.05 26.37
C ASP A 390 -19.74 -25.08 27.06
N GLY A 391 -18.82 -24.23 26.62
CA GLY A 391 -17.52 -24.06 27.27
C GLY A 391 -16.54 -25.22 27.08
N LYS A 392 -16.77 -26.10 26.09
CA LYS A 392 -15.82 -27.17 25.71
C LYS A 392 -15.39 -27.03 24.26
N VAL A 393 -14.09 -27.22 24.03
CA VAL A 393 -13.46 -27.23 22.69
C VAL A 393 -13.87 -28.53 21.97
N VAL A 394 -14.66 -28.42 20.89
CA VAL A 394 -15.19 -29.60 20.18
C VAL A 394 -14.28 -30.09 19.04
N LYS A 395 -13.40 -29.25 18.46
CA LYS A 395 -12.38 -29.67 17.47
C LYS A 395 -11.35 -28.57 17.17
N GLY A 396 -10.08 -28.97 17.04
CA GLY A 396 -8.98 -28.13 16.54
C GLY A 396 -7.74 -28.29 17.40
N GLU A 397 -6.60 -28.65 16.79
CA GLU A 397 -5.30 -28.56 17.44
C GLU A 397 -5.07 -27.10 17.88
N GLU A 398 -4.52 -26.91 19.08
CA GLU A 398 -4.20 -25.61 19.64
C GLU A 398 -3.25 -24.85 18.68
N GLU A 399 -3.79 -23.96 17.83
CA GLU A 399 -2.98 -22.86 17.33
C GLU A 399 -2.46 -22.13 18.57
N ARG A 400 -1.12 -21.98 18.66
CA ARG A 400 -0.45 -21.34 19.80
C ARG A 400 -1.26 -20.11 20.22
N SER A 401 -1.62 -20.03 21.49
CA SER A 401 -2.32 -18.88 22.06
C SER A 401 -1.65 -17.59 21.57
N PHE A 402 -2.36 -16.84 20.73
CA PHE A 402 -1.84 -15.61 20.17
C PHE A 402 -1.91 -14.54 21.25
N GLU A 403 -0.77 -14.28 21.90
CA GLU A 403 -0.58 -13.05 22.68
C GLU A 403 -0.40 -11.91 21.68
N GLY A 404 -1.29 -10.92 21.72
CA GLY A 404 -1.30 -9.80 20.79
C GLY A 404 0.08 -9.15 20.66
N VAL A 405 0.62 -9.10 19.44
CA VAL A 405 1.89 -8.46 19.16
C VAL A 405 1.67 -6.95 19.03
N GLU A 406 2.27 -6.17 19.93
CA GLU A 406 2.17 -4.71 19.92
C GLU A 406 2.98 -4.11 18.75
N TRP A 407 2.29 -3.78 17.65
CA TRP A 407 2.88 -3.09 16.51
C TRP A 407 2.68 -1.58 16.64
N GLY A 408 3.75 -0.86 16.98
CA GLY A 408 3.73 0.58 17.23
C GLY A 408 3.78 0.86 18.73
N GLY A 409 4.94 1.32 19.19
CA GLY A 409 5.22 1.49 20.61
C GLY A 409 4.11 2.23 21.34
N LYS A 410 3.43 1.55 22.26
CA LYS A 410 2.79 2.22 23.39
C LYS A 410 3.88 2.79 24.28
N GLU A 411 3.60 3.96 24.84
CA GLU A 411 4.32 4.45 26.01
C GLU A 411 4.45 3.30 26.99
N VAL A 412 5.68 3.00 27.39
CA VAL A 412 5.96 2.04 28.45
C VAL A 412 5.16 2.49 29.66
N LEU A 413 4.04 1.82 29.96
CA LEU A 413 3.41 1.98 31.26
C LEU A 413 4.45 1.50 32.27
N PRO A 414 4.91 2.38 33.18
CA PRO A 414 5.94 2.04 34.14
C PRO A 414 5.33 1.08 35.17
N GLY A 415 5.34 -0.23 34.89
CA GLY A 415 4.63 -1.15 35.79
C GLY A 415 4.55 -2.62 35.42
N SER A 416 5.50 -3.20 34.69
CA SER A 416 5.62 -4.67 34.65
C SER A 416 7.07 -5.13 34.65
N ARG A 417 7.66 -5.08 35.85
CA ARG A 417 8.63 -6.08 36.29
C ARG A 417 7.90 -6.98 37.28
N ARG A 418 7.64 -8.21 36.90
CA ARG A 418 7.63 -9.35 37.81
C ARG A 418 8.35 -10.50 37.15
#